data_AF-A0A8K0XBY5-F1
#
_entry.id   AF-A0A8K0XBY5-F1
#
_cell.length_a   1.000
_cell.length_b   1.000
_cell.length_c   1.000
_cell.angle_alpha   90.00
_cell.angle_beta   90.00
_cell.angle_gamma   90.00
#
_symmetry.space_group_name_H-M   'P 1'
#
loop_
_entity.id
_entity.type
_entity.pdbx_description
1 polymer ?
#
loop_
_entity_poly.entity_id
_entity_poly.type
_entity_poly.pdbx_seq_one_letter_code
_entity_poly.pdbx_strand_id
1 'polypeptide(L)'
;MSYGKPLKDVHLPSALDLSKFDHDIADNESHFYVSLQQWRQLNLSPAFIQFAHKADPLSISMPLLLHNWREIVELWETAVDSADDEALRALLDLLQKLAHDLRTTLSPVYANILSKLLAFLPRPIAPPALTSLLATLSGLFRYLLVPSIHLVLLQDTWSSFHAVLPSCAPEVQRAAAEVWASVLRRLKASAREKAVLLMAKNLDGIEDASTWMLVFTCKSVSQTVHTTSPSVIGPVIDHYLSCDSPDLLYGLVRRTLTSIIHHCKGPEQFACIADVVVARFTAVTSHPPSDDADFERLRRVLQLAAVVCGVRQGS
;
A
#
# COMPACT_ATOMS: atom_id res chain seq x y z
N MET A 1 -10.95 11.02 26.68
CA MET A 1 -9.81 11.31 25.78
C MET A 1 -10.23 10.91 24.38
N SER A 2 -10.07 11.76 23.37
CA SER A 2 -10.57 11.50 22.00
C SER A 2 -9.82 10.31 21.38
N TYR A 3 -10.59 9.32 20.88
CA TYR A 3 -10.12 8.11 20.18
C TYR A 3 -9.19 8.44 18.99
N GLY A 4 -9.22 9.66 18.46
CA GLY A 4 -8.44 10.07 17.28
C GLY A 4 -6.96 10.43 17.52
N LYS A 5 -6.52 10.73 18.75
CA LYS A 5 -5.08 11.03 18.99
C LYS A 5 -4.15 9.83 18.74
N PRO A 6 -4.41 8.62 19.28
CA PRO A 6 -3.50 7.48 19.08
C PRO A 6 -3.54 6.90 17.66
N LEU A 7 -4.58 7.18 16.85
CA LEU A 7 -4.65 6.74 15.46
C LEU A 7 -3.71 7.51 14.53
N LYS A 8 -3.30 8.73 14.91
CA LYS A 8 -2.36 9.54 14.10
C LYS A 8 -0.95 8.96 14.03
N ASP A 9 -0.58 8.20 15.05
CA ASP A 9 0.73 7.57 15.16
C ASP A 9 0.75 6.16 14.53
N VAL A 10 -0.40 5.70 14.01
CA VAL A 10 -0.49 4.41 13.30
C VAL A 10 0.07 4.58 11.90
N HIS A 11 1.14 3.84 11.64
CA HIS A 11 1.83 3.77 10.37
C HIS A 11 2.10 2.31 10.03
N LEU A 12 2.28 2.03 8.74
CA LEU A 12 2.83 0.75 8.31
C LEU A 12 4.24 0.62 8.93
N PRO A 13 4.57 -0.52 9.59
CA PRO A 13 5.90 -0.72 10.12
C PRO A 13 6.97 -0.56 9.04
N SER A 14 8.16 -0.08 9.44
CA SER A 14 9.26 0.12 8.51
C SER A 14 9.56 -1.14 7.69
N ALA A 15 9.94 -0.96 6.42
CA ALA A 15 10.36 -2.07 5.58
C ALA A 15 11.49 -2.90 6.21
N LEU A 16 12.35 -2.29 7.04
CA LEU A 16 13.41 -2.97 7.79
C LEU A 16 12.87 -3.87 8.90
N ASP A 17 11.79 -3.46 9.58
CA ASP A 17 11.14 -4.30 10.59
C ASP A 17 10.32 -5.42 9.91
N LEU A 18 9.69 -5.12 8.78
CA LEU A 18 8.99 -6.09 7.94
C LEU A 18 9.92 -7.07 7.19
N SER A 19 11.24 -6.84 7.19
CA SER A 19 12.24 -7.78 6.65
C SER A 19 12.93 -8.62 7.72
N LYS A 20 12.63 -8.43 9.02
CA LYS A 20 13.13 -9.32 10.08
C LYS A 20 12.63 -10.77 9.96
N PHE A 21 11.71 -11.04 9.03
CA PHE A 21 11.32 -12.38 8.63
C PHE A 21 12.42 -13.10 7.85
N ASP A 22 13.44 -12.39 7.36
CA ASP A 22 14.57 -12.95 6.61
C ASP A 22 15.69 -13.48 7.54
N HIS A 23 15.42 -13.71 8.84
CA HIS A 23 16.34 -14.41 9.73
C HIS A 23 16.34 -15.92 9.44
N ASP A 24 17.53 -16.52 9.33
CA ASP A 24 17.72 -17.95 9.13
C ASP A 24 17.07 -18.76 10.27
N ILE A 25 15.90 -19.32 10.02
CA ILE A 25 15.33 -20.41 10.81
C ILE A 25 15.89 -21.74 10.26
N ALA A 26 15.87 -22.80 11.07
CA ALA A 26 16.37 -24.10 10.60
C ALA A 26 15.58 -24.58 9.37
N ASP A 27 16.21 -25.34 8.46
CA ASP A 27 15.64 -25.74 7.16
C ASP A 27 14.25 -26.42 7.22
N ASN A 28 13.89 -27.01 8.37
CA ASN A 28 12.61 -27.70 8.58
C ASN A 28 11.58 -26.89 9.39
N GLU A 29 11.95 -25.72 9.91
CA GLU A 29 11.07 -24.86 10.69
C GLU A 29 10.29 -23.91 9.77
N SER A 30 9.16 -23.40 10.28
CA SER A 30 8.36 -22.38 9.59
C SER A 30 8.26 -21.11 10.45
N HIS A 31 8.25 -19.94 9.81
CA HIS A 31 8.10 -18.68 10.54
C HIS A 31 6.74 -18.60 11.24
N PHE A 32 5.71 -19.23 10.65
CA PHE A 32 4.40 -19.40 11.25
C PHE A 32 4.48 -20.13 12.58
N TYR A 33 5.14 -21.29 12.64
CA TYR A 33 5.22 -22.09 13.85
C TYR A 33 6.02 -21.39 14.96
N VAL A 34 7.17 -20.79 14.61
CA VAL A 34 7.97 -20.02 15.57
C VAL A 34 7.14 -18.90 16.19
N SER A 35 6.40 -18.16 15.37
CA SER A 35 5.55 -17.06 15.85
C SER A 35 4.35 -17.59 16.64
N LEU A 36 3.79 -18.74 16.27
CA LEU A 36 2.72 -19.40 17.03
C LEU A 36 3.17 -19.72 18.46
N GLN A 37 4.36 -20.29 18.63
CA GLN A 37 4.89 -20.57 19.97
C GLN A 37 5.14 -19.31 20.78
N GLN A 38 5.63 -18.23 20.16
CA GLN A 38 5.79 -16.94 20.83
C GLN A 38 4.45 -16.37 21.29
N TRP A 39 3.44 -16.38 20.42
CA TRP A 39 2.12 -15.86 20.76
C TRP A 39 1.41 -16.70 21.83
N ARG A 40 1.64 -18.01 21.86
CA ARG A 40 1.13 -18.88 22.94
C ARG A 40 1.65 -18.49 24.33
N GLN A 41 2.83 -17.85 24.41
CA GLN A 41 3.39 -17.35 25.66
C GLN A 41 2.86 -15.95 26.03
N LEU A 42 2.39 -15.18 25.04
CA LEU A 42 2.07 -13.75 25.19
C LEU A 42 0.56 -13.45 25.18
N ASN A 43 -0.26 -14.32 24.63
CA ASN A 43 -1.68 -14.05 24.37
C ASN A 43 -2.56 -15.15 25.00
N LEU A 44 -3.47 -14.73 25.86
CA LEU A 44 -4.41 -15.60 26.58
C LEU A 44 -5.87 -15.44 26.14
N SER A 45 -6.08 -14.74 25.02
CA SER A 45 -7.43 -14.45 24.51
C SER A 45 -8.11 -15.75 24.04
N PRO A 46 -9.39 -15.99 24.38
CA PRO A 46 -10.05 -17.27 24.10
C PRO A 46 -10.01 -17.69 22.62
N ALA A 47 -10.28 -16.75 21.70
CA ALA A 47 -10.25 -17.02 20.27
C ALA A 47 -8.85 -17.47 19.79
N PHE A 48 -7.80 -16.81 20.29
CA PHE A 48 -6.42 -17.18 19.96
C PHE A 48 -6.02 -18.54 20.57
N ILE A 49 -6.37 -18.82 21.83
CA ILE A 49 -6.06 -20.12 22.46
C ILE A 49 -6.70 -21.27 21.66
N GLN A 50 -7.97 -21.13 21.27
CA GLN A 50 -8.68 -22.14 20.49
C GLN A 50 -8.05 -22.36 19.12
N PHE A 51 -7.66 -21.28 18.44
CA PHE A 51 -6.91 -21.37 17.19
C PHE A 51 -5.58 -22.08 17.40
N ALA A 52 -4.79 -21.63 18.37
CA ALA A 52 -3.43 -22.13 18.60
C ALA A 52 -3.42 -23.62 18.94
N HIS A 53 -4.34 -24.09 19.79
CA HIS A 53 -4.44 -25.51 20.13
C HIS A 53 -4.69 -26.41 18.92
N LYS A 54 -5.44 -25.92 17.92
CA LYS A 54 -5.75 -26.68 16.70
C LYS A 54 -4.66 -26.53 15.64
N ALA A 55 -4.11 -25.33 15.48
CA ALA A 55 -3.08 -25.05 14.47
C ALA A 55 -1.70 -25.62 14.84
N ASP A 56 -1.39 -25.78 16.13
CA ASP A 56 -0.10 -26.27 16.62
C ASP A 56 0.30 -27.63 16.03
N PRO A 57 -0.47 -28.73 16.17
CA PRO A 57 -0.10 -30.03 15.60
C PRO A 57 -0.03 -30.04 14.06
N LEU A 58 -0.75 -29.12 13.40
CA LEU A 58 -0.80 -29.01 11.94
C LEU A 58 0.41 -28.28 11.34
N SER A 59 1.18 -27.57 12.16
CA SER A 59 2.20 -26.63 11.70
C SER A 59 3.60 -26.84 12.29
N ILE A 60 3.83 -27.93 13.05
CA ILE A 60 5.10 -28.20 13.76
C ILE A 60 6.34 -28.12 12.85
N SER A 61 6.18 -28.42 11.56
CA SER A 61 7.24 -28.33 10.55
C SER A 61 6.74 -27.72 9.25
N MET A 62 7.64 -27.22 8.42
CA MET A 62 7.30 -26.66 7.11
C MET A 62 6.53 -27.65 6.20
N PRO A 63 6.88 -28.95 6.12
CA PRO A 63 6.10 -29.93 5.36
C PRO A 63 4.65 -30.10 5.88
N LEU A 64 4.45 -30.11 7.21
CA LEU A 64 3.12 -30.21 7.79
C LEU A 64 2.31 -28.94 7.51
N LEU A 65 2.93 -27.75 7.66
CA LEU A 65 2.30 -26.48 7.32
C LEU A 65 1.84 -26.47 5.86
N LEU A 66 2.69 -26.92 4.94
CA LEU A 66 2.39 -27.01 3.52
C LEU A 66 1.31 -28.06 3.20
N HIS A 67 1.19 -29.13 3.99
CA HIS A 67 0.13 -30.12 3.82
C HIS A 67 -1.22 -29.60 4.31
N ASN A 68 -1.24 -28.92 5.46
CA ASN A 68 -2.45 -28.57 6.22
C ASN A 68 -2.87 -27.10 6.07
N TRP A 69 -2.26 -26.32 5.17
CA TRP A 69 -2.49 -24.88 5.11
C TRP A 69 -3.95 -24.47 4.94
N ARG A 70 -4.76 -25.29 4.23
CA ARG A 70 -6.19 -25.00 4.03
C ARG A 70 -6.95 -25.04 5.35
N GLU A 71 -6.74 -26.10 6.13
CA GLU A 71 -7.34 -26.24 7.45
C GLU A 71 -6.87 -25.12 8.38
N ILE A 72 -5.59 -24.74 8.34
CA ILE A 72 -5.06 -23.62 9.13
C ILE A 72 -5.73 -22.29 8.73
N VAL A 73 -5.98 -22.04 7.44
CA VAL A 73 -6.70 -20.85 6.97
C VAL A 73 -8.16 -20.88 7.46
N GLU A 74 -8.86 -22.01 7.38
CA GLU A 74 -10.23 -22.15 7.88
C GLU A 74 -10.32 -21.90 9.40
N LEU A 75 -9.35 -22.43 10.16
CA LEU A 75 -9.22 -22.16 11.59
C LEU A 75 -8.98 -20.67 11.86
N TRP A 76 -8.12 -20.03 11.08
CA TRP A 76 -7.82 -18.61 11.20
C TRP A 76 -9.07 -17.76 10.91
N GLU A 77 -9.79 -18.07 9.83
CA GLU A 77 -11.01 -17.37 9.45
C GLU A 77 -12.07 -17.43 10.56
N THR A 78 -12.23 -18.58 11.19
CA THR A 78 -13.16 -18.79 12.31
C THR A 78 -12.71 -18.01 13.55
N ALA A 79 -11.42 -18.04 13.87
CA ALA A 79 -10.88 -17.38 15.05
C ALA A 79 -11.03 -15.85 14.95
N VAL A 80 -10.72 -15.29 13.78
CA VAL A 80 -10.80 -13.85 13.51
C VAL A 80 -12.22 -13.29 13.61
N ASP A 81 -13.25 -14.07 13.25
CA ASP A 81 -14.64 -13.63 13.36
C ASP A 81 -15.12 -13.45 14.82
N SER A 82 -14.44 -14.09 15.77
CA SER A 82 -14.77 -14.06 17.20
C SER A 82 -13.71 -13.35 18.07
N ALA A 83 -12.67 -12.81 17.43
CA ALA A 83 -11.52 -12.21 18.10
C ALA A 83 -11.83 -10.82 18.67
N ASP A 84 -11.35 -10.57 19.89
CA ASP A 84 -11.13 -9.21 20.37
C ASP A 84 -9.84 -8.63 19.76
N ASP A 85 -9.53 -7.36 20.05
CA ASP A 85 -8.37 -6.68 19.48
C ASP A 85 -7.03 -7.35 19.84
N GLU A 86 -6.95 -8.00 21.01
CA GLU A 86 -5.73 -8.68 21.44
C GLU A 86 -5.53 -10.00 20.68
N ALA A 87 -6.56 -10.83 20.57
CA ALA A 87 -6.55 -12.01 19.71
C ALA A 87 -6.30 -11.65 18.24
N LEU A 88 -6.98 -10.61 17.74
CA LEU A 88 -6.89 -10.15 16.36
C LEU A 88 -5.45 -9.79 16.00
N ARG A 89 -4.75 -9.06 16.89
CA ARG A 89 -3.33 -8.70 16.70
C ARG A 89 -2.45 -9.94 16.48
N ALA A 90 -2.62 -10.98 17.29
CA ALA A 90 -1.83 -12.22 17.17
C ALA A 90 -2.19 -13.00 15.90
N LEU A 91 -3.49 -13.13 15.61
CA LEU A 91 -3.99 -13.84 14.42
C LEU A 91 -3.53 -13.15 13.12
N LEU A 92 -3.49 -11.82 13.08
CA LEU A 92 -3.01 -11.05 11.94
C LEU A 92 -1.51 -11.24 11.70
N ASP A 93 -0.69 -11.21 12.76
CA ASP A 93 0.75 -11.49 12.65
C ASP A 93 0.99 -12.92 12.16
N LEU A 94 0.27 -13.91 12.69
CA LEU A 94 0.37 -15.30 12.22
C LEU A 94 0.02 -15.46 10.75
N LEU A 95 -1.04 -14.79 10.27
CA LEU A 95 -1.36 -14.80 8.84
C LEU A 95 -0.25 -14.17 8.00
N GLN A 96 0.41 -13.13 8.49
CA GLN A 96 1.55 -12.53 7.79
C GLN A 96 2.71 -13.53 7.65
N LYS A 97 2.99 -14.32 8.70
CA LYS A 97 4.01 -15.39 8.68
C LYS A 97 3.61 -16.52 7.75
N LEU A 98 2.34 -16.92 7.77
CA LEU A 98 1.78 -17.91 6.86
C LEU A 98 1.95 -17.49 5.40
N ALA A 99 1.65 -16.22 5.09
CA ALA A 99 1.84 -15.66 3.75
C ALA A 99 3.30 -15.60 3.34
N HIS A 100 4.22 -15.35 4.28
CA HIS A 100 5.66 -15.41 4.03
C HIS A 100 6.13 -16.82 3.67
N ASP A 101 5.75 -17.81 4.47
CA ASP A 101 6.15 -19.21 4.32
C ASP A 101 5.58 -19.82 3.04
N LEU A 102 4.29 -19.62 2.80
CA LEU A 102 3.56 -20.31 1.74
C LEU A 102 3.48 -19.54 0.42
N ARG A 103 3.62 -18.21 0.46
CA ARG A 103 3.63 -17.32 -0.71
C ARG A 103 2.42 -17.59 -1.63
N THR A 104 2.68 -17.80 -2.92
CA THR A 104 1.65 -18.05 -3.94
C THR A 104 0.91 -19.38 -3.76
N THR A 105 1.32 -20.27 -2.86
CA THR A 105 0.51 -21.45 -2.46
C THR A 105 -0.86 -21.01 -1.94
N LEU A 106 -0.96 -19.85 -1.31
CA LEU A 106 -2.21 -19.28 -0.80
C LEU A 106 -3.07 -18.58 -1.89
N SER A 107 -2.64 -18.55 -3.15
CA SER A 107 -3.39 -17.89 -4.23
C SER A 107 -4.86 -18.33 -4.34
N PRO A 108 -5.23 -19.62 -4.15
CA PRO A 108 -6.62 -20.06 -4.25
C PRO A 108 -7.58 -19.42 -3.22
N VAL A 109 -7.04 -18.93 -2.09
CA VAL A 109 -7.83 -18.31 -1.01
C VAL A 109 -7.57 -16.81 -0.87
N TYR A 110 -6.74 -16.22 -1.74
CA TYR A 110 -6.31 -14.82 -1.65
C TYR A 110 -7.50 -13.84 -1.59
N ALA A 111 -8.50 -14.02 -2.44
CA ALA A 111 -9.65 -13.12 -2.50
C ALA A 111 -10.47 -13.14 -1.20
N ASN A 112 -10.65 -14.32 -0.60
CA ASN A 112 -11.38 -14.48 0.66
C ASN A 112 -10.62 -13.83 1.82
N ILE A 113 -9.31 -14.11 1.91
CA ILE A 113 -8.44 -13.50 2.92
C ILE A 113 -8.44 -11.98 2.78
N LEU A 114 -8.27 -11.46 1.56
CA LEU A 114 -8.28 -10.02 1.30
C LEU A 114 -9.61 -9.40 1.73
N SER A 115 -10.74 -9.99 1.34
CA SER A 115 -12.07 -9.50 1.71
C SER A 115 -12.24 -9.42 3.23
N LYS A 116 -11.85 -10.47 3.96
CA LYS A 116 -11.87 -10.48 5.43
C LYS A 116 -10.98 -9.40 6.03
N LEU A 117 -9.74 -9.23 5.56
CA LEU A 117 -8.83 -8.20 6.06
C LEU A 117 -9.35 -6.79 5.80
N LEU A 118 -9.84 -6.50 4.59
CA LEU A 118 -10.38 -5.18 4.25
C LEU A 118 -11.62 -4.83 5.08
N ALA A 119 -12.44 -5.83 5.45
CA ALA A 119 -13.61 -5.62 6.31
C ALA A 119 -13.27 -5.10 7.72
N PHE A 120 -12.01 -5.19 8.17
CA PHE A 120 -11.55 -4.62 9.45
C PHE A 120 -11.14 -3.15 9.36
N LEU A 121 -10.75 -2.65 8.18
CA LEU A 121 -10.29 -1.25 8.04
C LEU A 121 -11.31 -0.20 8.53
N PRO A 122 -12.61 -0.28 8.20
CA PRO A 122 -13.56 0.72 8.68
C PRO A 122 -14.01 0.50 10.13
N ARG A 123 -13.61 -0.61 10.78
CA ARG A 123 -14.04 -0.94 12.14
C ARG A 123 -13.20 -0.17 13.17
N PRO A 124 -13.80 0.21 14.32
CA PRO A 124 -13.05 0.76 15.43
C PRO A 124 -12.26 -0.37 16.13
N ILE A 125 -11.03 -0.61 15.69
CA ILE A 125 -10.08 -1.53 16.34
C ILE A 125 -8.95 -0.75 17.02
N ALA A 126 -8.36 -1.33 18.07
CA ALA A 126 -7.25 -0.72 18.78
C ALA A 126 -6.05 -0.41 17.85
N PRO A 127 -5.30 0.68 18.09
CA PRO A 127 -4.16 1.06 17.26
C PRO A 127 -3.12 -0.07 17.02
N PRO A 128 -2.74 -0.91 18.01
CA PRO A 128 -1.83 -2.03 17.76
C PRO A 128 -2.40 -3.09 16.82
N ALA A 129 -3.72 -3.36 16.90
CA ALA A 129 -4.38 -4.30 16.00
C ALA A 129 -4.46 -3.73 14.58
N LEU A 130 -4.72 -2.42 14.44
CA LEU A 130 -4.67 -1.73 13.14
C LEU A 130 -3.26 -1.79 12.52
N THR A 131 -2.20 -1.55 13.30
CA THR A 131 -0.83 -1.70 12.82
C THR A 131 -0.55 -3.11 12.31
N SER A 132 -0.97 -4.14 13.06
CA SER A 132 -0.88 -5.53 12.60
C SER A 132 -1.67 -5.76 11.31
N LEU A 133 -2.89 -5.22 11.20
CA LEU A 133 -3.71 -5.36 9.99
C LEU A 133 -3.03 -4.78 8.75
N LEU A 134 -2.47 -3.58 8.88
CA LEU A 134 -1.74 -2.91 7.80
C LEU A 134 -0.48 -3.69 7.41
N ALA A 135 0.25 -4.22 8.41
CA ALA A 135 1.41 -5.09 8.18
C ALA A 135 1.02 -6.39 7.46
N THR A 136 -0.10 -7.03 7.85
CA THR A 136 -0.62 -8.24 7.22
C THR A 136 -1.06 -7.96 5.78
N LEU A 137 -1.78 -6.87 5.52
CA LEU A 137 -2.14 -6.46 4.14
C LEU A 137 -0.89 -6.24 3.28
N SER A 138 0.11 -5.53 3.81
CA SER A 138 1.39 -5.30 3.13
C SER A 138 2.14 -6.61 2.85
N GLY A 139 2.17 -7.53 3.81
CA GLY A 139 2.74 -8.87 3.65
C GLY A 139 2.00 -9.68 2.58
N LEU A 140 0.67 -9.70 2.62
CA LEU A 140 -0.17 -10.39 1.64
C LEU A 140 0.11 -9.86 0.22
N PHE A 141 0.21 -8.53 0.05
CA PHE A 141 0.55 -7.96 -1.25
C PHE A 141 2.00 -8.25 -1.66
N ARG A 142 2.95 -8.22 -0.73
CA ARG A 142 4.36 -8.53 -0.99
C ARG A 142 4.56 -9.97 -1.48
N TYR A 143 3.89 -10.94 -0.85
CA TYR A 143 4.16 -12.37 -1.08
C TYR A 143 3.21 -13.03 -2.09
N LEU A 144 2.03 -12.45 -2.34
CA LEU A 144 1.06 -12.99 -3.29
C LEU A 144 0.83 -12.05 -4.48
N LEU A 145 0.44 -10.80 -4.23
CA LEU A 145 0.05 -9.89 -5.33
C LEU A 145 1.21 -9.53 -6.25
N VAL A 146 2.32 -9.04 -5.66
CA VAL A 146 3.49 -8.56 -6.43
C VAL A 146 4.14 -9.68 -7.25
N PRO A 147 4.35 -10.91 -6.71
CA PRO A 147 4.94 -12.00 -7.47
C PRO A 147 4.03 -12.56 -8.58
N SER A 148 2.71 -12.50 -8.42
CA SER A 148 1.76 -13.04 -9.40
C SER A 148 1.73 -12.25 -10.72
N ILE A 149 2.03 -10.93 -10.71
CA ILE A 149 2.08 -10.02 -11.88
C ILE A 149 0.85 -10.13 -12.83
N HIS A 150 -0.27 -10.70 -12.36
CA HIS A 150 -1.51 -10.75 -13.13
C HIS A 150 -2.22 -9.40 -13.02
N LEU A 151 -2.27 -8.66 -14.14
CA LEU A 151 -2.90 -7.33 -14.17
C LEU A 151 -4.37 -7.36 -13.74
N VAL A 152 -5.07 -8.45 -14.04
CA VAL A 152 -6.46 -8.68 -13.60
C VAL A 152 -6.52 -8.74 -12.08
N LEU A 153 -5.68 -9.56 -11.44
CA LEU A 153 -5.62 -9.65 -9.99
C LEU A 153 -5.30 -8.28 -9.35
N LEU A 154 -4.36 -7.53 -9.92
CA LEU A 154 -4.04 -6.18 -9.46
C LEU A 154 -5.22 -5.21 -9.57
N GLN A 155 -6.00 -5.29 -10.65
CA GLN A 155 -7.20 -4.49 -10.85
C GLN A 155 -8.30 -4.88 -9.85
N ASP A 156 -8.52 -6.18 -9.62
CA ASP A 156 -9.52 -6.69 -8.69
C ASP A 156 -9.17 -6.33 -7.24
N THR A 157 -7.87 -6.46 -6.88
CA THR A 157 -7.36 -6.03 -5.57
C THR A 157 -7.52 -4.53 -5.40
N TRP A 158 -7.16 -3.72 -6.40
CA TRP A 158 -7.36 -2.27 -6.34
C TRP A 158 -8.84 -1.93 -6.16
N SER A 159 -9.72 -2.56 -6.92
CA SER A 159 -11.17 -2.30 -6.86
C SER A 159 -11.73 -2.61 -5.47
N SER A 160 -11.30 -3.74 -4.87
CA SER A 160 -11.68 -4.12 -3.51
C SER A 160 -11.15 -3.13 -2.46
N PHE A 161 -9.89 -2.70 -2.61
CA PHE A 161 -9.25 -1.73 -1.72
C PHE A 161 -9.93 -0.35 -1.80
N HIS A 162 -10.12 0.14 -3.02
CA HIS A 162 -10.81 1.39 -3.33
C HIS A 162 -12.23 1.43 -2.76
N ALA A 163 -13.00 0.34 -2.90
CA ALA A 163 -14.38 0.28 -2.41
C ALA A 163 -14.50 0.49 -0.89
N VAL A 164 -13.49 0.11 -0.11
CA VAL A 164 -13.51 0.21 1.36
C VAL A 164 -13.03 1.57 1.86
N LEU A 165 -12.07 2.21 1.18
CA LEU A 165 -11.44 3.45 1.65
C LEU A 165 -12.44 4.57 2.04
N PRO A 166 -13.50 4.88 1.27
CA PRO A 166 -14.46 5.93 1.64
C PRO A 166 -15.16 5.70 2.99
N SER A 167 -15.25 4.44 3.44
CA SER A 167 -15.88 4.09 4.73
C SER A 167 -14.93 4.19 5.93
N CYS A 168 -13.63 4.39 5.68
CA CYS A 168 -12.60 4.46 6.71
C CYS A 168 -12.46 5.88 7.28
N ALA A 169 -12.06 5.97 8.56
CA ALA A 169 -11.63 7.24 9.13
C ALA A 169 -10.41 7.82 8.38
N PRO A 170 -10.23 9.15 8.31
CA PRO A 170 -9.13 9.78 7.57
C PRO A 170 -7.74 9.28 7.97
N GLU A 171 -7.50 9.02 9.26
CA GLU A 171 -6.25 8.45 9.76
C GLU A 171 -6.02 7.03 9.21
N VAL A 172 -7.08 6.22 9.12
CA VAL A 172 -7.02 4.87 8.54
C VAL A 172 -6.80 4.93 7.03
N GLN A 173 -7.46 5.85 6.32
CA GLN A 173 -7.22 6.05 4.89
C GLN A 173 -5.75 6.42 4.62
N ARG A 174 -5.17 7.31 5.44
CA ARG A 174 -3.76 7.66 5.36
C ARG A 174 -2.85 6.46 5.61
N ALA A 175 -3.11 5.68 6.67
CA ALA A 175 -2.29 4.51 6.97
C ALA A 175 -2.42 3.40 5.91
N ALA A 176 -3.62 3.20 5.36
CA ALA A 176 -3.88 2.31 4.23
C ALA A 176 -3.15 2.79 2.95
N ALA A 177 -3.00 4.10 2.74
CA ALA A 177 -2.23 4.63 1.62
C ALA A 177 -0.75 4.23 1.67
N GLU A 178 -0.16 4.03 2.86
CA GLU A 178 1.21 3.51 3.00
C GLU A 178 1.32 2.05 2.53
N VAL A 179 0.28 1.25 2.77
CA VAL A 179 0.19 -0.13 2.29
C VAL A 179 0.22 -0.15 0.76
N TRP A 180 -0.65 0.62 0.10
CA TRP A 180 -0.69 0.66 -1.36
C TRP A 180 0.59 1.25 -1.96
N ALA A 181 1.18 2.27 -1.32
CA ALA A 181 2.46 2.82 -1.73
C ALA A 181 3.58 1.77 -1.70
N SER A 182 3.57 0.87 -0.71
CA SER A 182 4.53 -0.23 -0.64
C SER A 182 4.39 -1.21 -1.82
N VAL A 183 3.16 -1.44 -2.32
CA VAL A 183 2.90 -2.23 -3.53
C VAL A 183 3.49 -1.52 -4.74
N LEU A 184 3.15 -0.24 -4.93
CA LEU A 184 3.62 0.56 -6.06
C LEU A 184 5.16 0.53 -6.15
N ARG A 185 5.88 0.72 -5.03
CA ARG A 185 7.35 0.66 -5.02
C ARG A 185 7.93 -0.69 -5.46
N ARG A 186 7.22 -1.79 -5.20
CA ARG A 186 7.68 -3.17 -5.50
C ARG A 186 7.32 -3.64 -6.92
N LEU A 187 6.32 -3.04 -7.55
CA LEU A 187 5.94 -3.39 -8.92
C LEU A 187 7.04 -3.00 -9.93
N LYS A 188 7.20 -3.82 -10.97
CA LYS A 188 7.99 -3.46 -12.16
C LYS A 188 7.37 -2.24 -12.86
N ALA A 189 8.19 -1.45 -13.56
CA ALA A 189 7.77 -0.18 -14.15
C ALA A 189 6.45 -0.27 -14.93
N SER A 190 6.32 -1.19 -15.88
CA SER A 190 5.10 -1.34 -16.70
C SER A 190 3.84 -1.70 -15.90
N ALA A 191 3.96 -2.52 -14.86
CA ALA A 191 2.84 -2.86 -13.96
C ALA A 191 2.51 -1.69 -13.03
N ARG A 192 3.53 -0.98 -12.54
CA ARG A 192 3.37 0.21 -11.70
C ARG A 192 2.63 1.32 -12.42
N GLU A 193 3.00 1.63 -13.66
CA GLU A 193 2.34 2.66 -14.46
C GLU A 193 0.85 2.35 -14.64
N LYS A 194 0.51 1.08 -14.92
CA LYS A 194 -0.89 0.62 -14.98
C LYS A 194 -1.62 0.76 -13.65
N ALA A 195 -0.98 0.35 -12.54
CA ALA A 195 -1.55 0.47 -11.20
C ALA A 195 -1.86 1.93 -10.84
N VAL A 196 -0.92 2.83 -11.14
CA VAL A 196 -1.06 4.26 -10.88
C VAL A 196 -2.16 4.86 -11.76
N LEU A 197 -2.27 4.47 -13.02
CA LEU A 197 -3.36 4.91 -13.89
C LEU A 197 -4.73 4.39 -13.43
N LEU A 198 -4.83 3.16 -12.93
CA LEU A 198 -6.06 2.64 -12.34
C LEU A 198 -6.50 3.48 -11.14
N MET A 199 -5.56 3.88 -10.28
CA MET A 199 -5.83 4.78 -9.17
C MET A 199 -6.22 6.18 -9.65
N ALA A 200 -5.46 6.77 -10.58
CA ALA A 200 -5.69 8.11 -11.10
C ALA A 200 -7.04 8.27 -11.81
N LYS A 201 -7.62 7.18 -12.32
CA LYS A 201 -8.95 7.14 -12.94
C LYS A 201 -10.11 7.05 -11.94
N ASN A 202 -9.85 6.73 -10.68
CA ASN A 202 -10.86 6.49 -9.65
C ASN A 202 -10.48 7.28 -8.38
N LEU A 203 -10.69 8.60 -8.42
CA LEU A 203 -10.28 9.51 -7.34
C LEU A 203 -11.41 9.92 -6.41
N ASP A 204 -12.66 9.86 -6.89
CA ASP A 204 -13.83 10.34 -6.16
C ASP A 204 -13.98 9.69 -4.78
N GLY A 205 -14.02 10.53 -3.74
CA GLY A 205 -14.18 10.10 -2.35
C GLY A 205 -12.90 9.54 -1.71
N ILE A 206 -11.78 9.52 -2.42
CA ILE A 206 -10.47 9.08 -1.92
C ILE A 206 -9.32 10.02 -2.32
N GLU A 207 -9.61 11.29 -2.59
CA GLU A 207 -8.66 12.27 -3.13
C GLU A 207 -7.44 12.45 -2.20
N ASP A 208 -7.71 12.52 -0.89
CA ASP A 208 -6.69 12.62 0.16
C ASP A 208 -5.86 11.33 0.25
N ALA A 209 -6.51 10.18 0.24
CA ALA A 209 -5.84 8.88 0.30
C ALA A 209 -4.93 8.67 -0.93
N SER A 210 -5.43 8.96 -2.13
CA SER A 210 -4.68 8.91 -3.39
C SER A 210 -3.48 9.85 -3.39
N THR A 211 -3.63 11.06 -2.84
CA THR A 211 -2.50 11.99 -2.63
C THR A 211 -1.46 11.37 -1.71
N TRP A 212 -1.87 10.80 -0.58
CA TRP A 212 -0.96 10.11 0.34
C TRP A 212 -0.29 8.90 -0.31
N MET A 213 -0.98 8.12 -1.14
CA MET A 213 -0.39 6.98 -1.86
C MET A 213 0.77 7.43 -2.75
N LEU A 214 0.60 8.49 -3.54
CA LEU A 214 1.67 9.03 -4.37
C LEU A 214 2.80 9.61 -3.53
N VAL A 215 2.46 10.38 -2.49
CA VAL A 215 3.45 10.99 -1.60
C VAL A 215 4.30 9.94 -0.91
N PHE A 216 3.68 8.91 -0.33
CA PHE A 216 4.39 7.80 0.30
C PHE A 216 5.14 6.98 -0.72
N THR A 217 4.66 6.81 -1.95
CA THR A 217 5.43 6.11 -2.98
C THR A 217 6.71 6.87 -3.32
N CYS A 218 6.63 8.19 -3.46
CA CYS A 218 7.71 9.03 -3.95
C CYS A 218 8.72 9.49 -2.88
N LYS A 219 8.30 9.79 -1.65
CA LYS A 219 9.22 10.25 -0.60
C LYS A 219 10.11 9.12 -0.13
N SER A 220 11.42 9.31 -0.15
CA SER A 220 12.41 8.37 0.38
C SER A 220 13.04 8.92 1.67
N VAL A 221 13.86 8.08 2.31
CA VAL A 221 14.66 8.46 3.50
C VAL A 221 15.60 9.62 3.20
N SER A 222 16.09 10.28 4.25
CA SER A 222 17.08 11.35 4.15
C SER A 222 16.67 12.52 3.24
N GLN A 223 15.36 12.83 3.20
CA GLN A 223 14.83 13.95 2.40
C GLN A 223 15.14 13.81 0.89
N THR A 224 15.14 12.58 0.39
CA THR A 224 15.33 12.24 -1.03
C THR A 224 14.04 11.72 -1.67
N VAL A 225 14.06 11.54 -2.99
CA VAL A 225 12.97 10.94 -3.77
C VAL A 225 13.33 9.50 -4.14
N HIS A 226 12.35 8.60 -4.07
CA HIS A 226 12.51 7.19 -4.41
C HIS A 226 12.72 7.03 -5.93
N THR A 227 13.56 6.08 -6.35
CA THR A 227 13.93 5.87 -7.77
C THR A 227 12.75 5.51 -8.68
N THR A 228 11.64 5.04 -8.10
CA THR A 228 10.42 4.67 -8.85
C THR A 228 9.55 5.87 -9.21
N SER A 229 9.83 7.05 -8.62
CA SER A 229 8.97 8.22 -8.70
C SER A 229 8.70 8.72 -10.12
N PRO A 230 9.66 8.68 -11.08
CA PRO A 230 9.36 9.04 -12.47
C PRO A 230 8.25 8.21 -13.11
N SER A 231 8.29 6.88 -12.93
CA SER A 231 7.24 5.95 -13.41
C SER A 231 5.96 5.96 -12.58
N VAL A 232 5.86 6.86 -11.59
CA VAL A 232 4.65 7.11 -10.80
C VAL A 232 4.05 8.45 -11.23
N ILE A 233 4.85 9.52 -11.24
CA ILE A 233 4.36 10.86 -11.58
C ILE A 233 4.10 11.02 -13.07
N GLY A 234 4.95 10.46 -13.93
CA GLY A 234 4.83 10.58 -15.38
C GLY A 234 3.45 10.20 -15.92
N PRO A 235 2.97 8.96 -15.69
CA PRO A 235 1.67 8.52 -16.17
C PRO A 235 0.49 9.36 -15.65
N VAL A 236 0.56 9.85 -14.40
CA VAL A 236 -0.50 10.71 -13.83
C VAL A 236 -0.54 12.06 -14.54
N ILE A 237 0.63 12.65 -14.82
CA ILE A 237 0.70 13.89 -15.61
C ILE A 237 0.18 13.63 -17.02
N ASP A 238 0.59 12.54 -17.66
CA ASP A 238 0.16 12.21 -19.02
C ASP A 238 -1.37 12.01 -19.08
N HIS A 239 -1.96 11.43 -18.04
CA HIS A 239 -3.42 11.32 -17.90
C HIS A 239 -4.08 12.69 -17.66
N TYR A 240 -3.55 13.51 -16.77
CA TYR A 240 -4.05 14.87 -16.51
C TYR A 240 -4.05 15.74 -17.77
N LEU A 241 -3.01 15.64 -18.60
CA LEU A 241 -2.90 16.40 -19.85
C LEU A 241 -3.91 15.96 -20.92
N SER A 242 -4.42 14.73 -20.85
CA SER A 242 -5.28 14.14 -21.88
C SER A 242 -6.74 13.91 -21.47
N CYS A 243 -7.06 13.97 -20.18
CA CYS A 243 -8.41 13.68 -19.67
C CYS A 243 -9.42 14.80 -19.93
N ASP A 244 -10.71 14.44 -19.97
CA ASP A 244 -11.79 15.40 -20.15
C ASP A 244 -12.12 16.18 -18.86
N SER A 245 -11.98 15.54 -17.69
CA SER A 245 -12.30 16.11 -16.37
C SER A 245 -11.04 16.20 -15.48
N PRO A 246 -10.30 17.32 -15.56
CA PRO A 246 -8.95 17.41 -14.99
C PRO A 246 -8.91 17.82 -13.52
N ASP A 247 -9.99 18.31 -12.91
CA ASP A 247 -9.92 19.04 -11.63
C ASP A 247 -9.38 18.19 -10.47
N LEU A 248 -9.87 16.96 -10.31
CA LEU A 248 -9.38 16.04 -9.28
C LEU A 248 -7.93 15.62 -9.54
N LEU A 249 -7.58 15.37 -10.81
CA LEU A 249 -6.22 15.02 -11.23
C LEU A 249 -5.25 16.18 -11.02
N TYR A 250 -5.66 17.41 -11.30
CA TYR A 250 -4.88 18.60 -11.01
C TYR A 250 -4.63 18.73 -9.50
N GLY A 251 -5.68 18.57 -8.70
CA GLY A 251 -5.60 18.53 -7.25
C GLY A 251 -4.58 17.50 -6.75
N LEU A 252 -4.67 16.28 -7.27
CA LEU A 252 -3.75 15.18 -6.97
C LEU A 252 -2.30 15.55 -7.31
N VAL A 253 -2.02 15.88 -8.57
CA VAL A 253 -0.66 16.19 -9.04
C VAL A 253 -0.08 17.39 -8.29
N ARG A 254 -0.83 18.48 -8.14
CA ARG A 254 -0.39 19.68 -7.45
C ARG A 254 -0.01 19.40 -5.99
N ARG A 255 -0.88 18.69 -5.26
CA ARG A 255 -0.64 18.35 -3.85
C ARG A 255 0.54 17.40 -3.68
N THR A 256 0.66 16.41 -4.56
CA THR A 256 1.79 15.49 -4.57
C THR A 256 3.11 16.21 -4.83
N LEU A 257 3.19 17.02 -5.91
CA LEU A 257 4.40 17.80 -6.22
C LEU A 257 4.78 18.74 -5.08
N THR A 258 3.82 19.50 -4.55
CA THR A 258 4.04 20.41 -3.41
C THR A 258 4.61 19.67 -2.20
N SER A 259 4.02 18.52 -1.85
CA SER A 259 4.46 17.70 -0.71
C SER A 259 5.87 17.13 -0.91
N ILE A 260 6.22 16.73 -2.13
CA ILE A 260 7.57 16.23 -2.46
C ILE A 260 8.58 17.38 -2.39
N ILE A 261 8.28 18.56 -2.94
CA ILE A 261 9.17 19.74 -2.89
C ILE A 261 9.46 20.15 -1.44
N HIS A 262 8.46 20.12 -0.55
CA HIS A 262 8.67 20.39 0.87
C HIS A 262 9.47 19.31 1.60
N HIS A 263 9.53 18.09 1.07
CA HIS A 263 10.32 17.00 1.64
C HIS A 263 11.76 17.02 1.18
N CYS A 264 12.02 17.38 -0.07
CA CYS A 264 13.36 17.43 -0.61
C CYS A 264 14.23 18.45 0.12
N LYS A 265 15.47 18.06 0.45
CA LYS A 265 16.44 18.95 1.07
C LYS A 265 16.82 20.12 0.16
N GLY A 266 16.93 19.85 -1.14
CA GLY A 266 17.24 20.83 -2.17
C GLY A 266 16.86 20.35 -3.57
N PRO A 267 17.22 21.13 -4.61
CA PRO A 267 16.78 20.91 -5.98
C PRO A 267 17.35 19.62 -6.58
N GLU A 268 18.57 19.24 -6.23
CA GLU A 268 19.21 17.99 -6.70
C GLU A 268 18.37 16.75 -6.35
N GLN A 269 17.80 16.71 -5.14
CA GLN A 269 16.98 15.58 -4.70
C GLN A 269 15.61 15.55 -5.39
N PHE A 270 15.16 16.69 -5.91
CA PHE A 270 13.91 16.80 -6.68
C PHE A 270 14.11 16.63 -8.19
N ALA A 271 15.35 16.69 -8.68
CA ALA A 271 15.67 16.72 -10.11
C ALA A 271 14.97 15.63 -10.93
N CYS A 272 14.94 14.38 -10.46
CA CYS A 272 14.29 13.29 -11.18
C CYS A 272 12.77 13.49 -11.43
N ILE A 273 12.08 14.28 -10.59
CA ILE A 273 10.68 14.68 -10.80
C ILE A 273 10.59 15.95 -11.63
N ALA A 274 11.50 16.91 -11.43
CA ALA A 274 11.58 18.09 -12.27
C ALA A 274 11.79 17.72 -13.75
N ASP A 275 12.69 16.78 -14.03
CA ASP A 275 12.97 16.26 -15.39
C ASP A 275 11.72 15.67 -16.05
N VAL A 276 10.87 14.99 -15.27
CA VAL A 276 9.59 14.43 -15.75
C VAL A 276 8.66 15.55 -16.21
N VAL A 277 8.55 16.63 -15.42
CA VAL A 277 7.71 17.80 -15.74
C VAL A 277 8.30 18.56 -16.93
N VAL A 278 9.62 18.82 -16.94
CA VAL A 278 10.32 19.54 -18.01
C VAL A 278 10.27 18.79 -19.34
N ALA A 279 10.39 17.46 -19.33
CA ALA A 279 10.27 16.66 -20.54
C ALA A 279 8.88 16.81 -21.18
N ARG A 280 7.81 16.83 -20.37
CA ARG A 280 6.43 16.99 -20.85
C ARG A 280 6.15 18.43 -21.27
N PHE A 281 6.68 19.40 -20.53
CA PHE A 281 6.65 20.80 -20.91
C PHE A 281 7.27 21.00 -22.30
N THR A 282 8.52 20.56 -22.48
CA THR A 282 9.26 20.65 -23.75
C THR A 282 8.53 19.95 -24.89
N ALA A 283 7.96 18.78 -24.64
CA ALA A 283 7.21 18.04 -25.64
C ALA A 283 5.98 18.83 -26.11
N VAL A 284 5.19 19.39 -25.19
CA VAL A 284 3.98 20.17 -25.51
C VAL A 284 4.32 21.52 -26.14
N THR A 285 5.43 22.17 -25.75
CA THR A 285 5.84 23.47 -26.30
C THR A 285 6.65 23.38 -27.59
N SER A 286 6.99 22.17 -28.05
CA SER A 286 7.81 21.97 -29.25
C SER A 286 7.14 22.46 -30.53
N HIS A 287 5.82 22.55 -30.54
CA HIS A 287 5.02 23.05 -31.65
C HIS A 287 3.97 24.03 -31.13
N PRO A 288 3.59 25.05 -31.92
CA PRO A 288 2.47 25.92 -31.57
C PRO A 288 1.16 25.10 -31.50
N PRO A 289 0.24 25.40 -30.57
CA PRO A 289 -1.02 24.70 -30.47
C PRO A 289 -1.83 24.87 -31.75
N SER A 290 -2.36 23.76 -32.28
CA SER A 290 -3.05 23.74 -33.57
C SER A 290 -4.58 23.72 -33.46
N ASP A 291 -5.09 23.25 -32.32
CA ASP A 291 -6.51 23.18 -31.98
C ASP A 291 -6.76 23.51 -30.50
N ASP A 292 -8.02 23.52 -30.09
CA ASP A 292 -8.42 23.79 -28.71
C ASP A 292 -7.87 22.75 -27.72
N ALA A 293 -7.69 21.50 -28.15
CA ALA A 293 -7.17 20.42 -27.31
C ALA A 293 -5.68 20.62 -27.02
N ASP A 294 -4.90 21.02 -28.01
CA ASP A 294 -3.49 21.39 -27.87
C ASP A 294 -3.32 22.65 -27.02
N PHE A 295 -4.20 23.65 -27.19
CA PHE A 295 -4.19 24.85 -26.36
C PHE A 295 -4.46 24.51 -24.89
N GLU A 296 -5.42 23.63 -24.64
CA GLU A 296 -5.75 23.15 -23.30
C GLU A 296 -4.60 22.33 -22.69
N ARG A 297 -3.95 21.46 -23.47
CA ARG A 297 -2.72 20.74 -23.04
C ARG A 297 -1.61 21.71 -22.67
N LEU A 298 -1.38 22.75 -23.47
CA LEU A 298 -0.39 23.78 -23.20
C LEU A 298 -0.70 24.54 -21.91
N ARG A 299 -1.96 24.96 -21.72
CA ARG A 299 -2.42 25.61 -20.49
C ARG A 299 -2.16 24.72 -19.27
N ARG A 300 -2.52 23.44 -19.36
CA ARG A 300 -2.36 22.47 -18.27
C ARG A 300 -0.90 22.21 -17.92
N VAL A 301 -0.02 22.06 -18.90
CA VAL A 301 1.42 21.84 -18.62
C VAL A 301 2.09 23.08 -18.04
N LEU A 302 1.70 24.28 -18.49
CA LEU A 302 2.14 25.56 -17.90
C LEU A 302 1.72 25.68 -16.44
N GLN A 303 0.50 25.29 -16.09
CA GLN A 303 0.03 25.27 -14.71
C GLN A 303 0.86 24.33 -13.82
N LEU A 304 1.27 23.17 -14.31
CA LEU A 304 2.14 22.26 -13.56
C LEU A 304 3.56 22.81 -13.41
N ALA A 305 4.13 23.38 -14.48
CA ALA A 305 5.43 24.03 -14.41
C ALA A 305 5.43 25.19 -13.39
N ALA A 306 4.36 25.99 -13.37
CA ALA A 306 4.19 27.08 -12.39
C ALA A 306 4.15 26.57 -10.94
N VAL A 307 3.57 25.39 -10.67
CA VAL A 307 3.61 24.78 -9.33
C VAL A 307 5.06 24.46 -8.93
N VAL A 308 5.83 23.84 -9.83
CA VAL A 308 7.22 23.48 -9.56
C VAL A 308 8.09 24.73 -9.34
N CYS A 309 7.89 25.78 -10.15
CA CYS A 309 8.65 27.02 -10.02
C CYS A 309 8.20 27.92 -8.84
N GLY A 310 6.93 27.85 -8.44
CA GLY A 310 6.36 28.73 -7.42
C GLY A 310 6.54 28.25 -5.99
N VAL A 311 6.52 26.93 -5.76
CA VAL A 311 6.69 26.37 -4.41
C VAL A 311 8.11 26.65 -3.91
N ARG A 312 8.22 27.12 -2.65
CA ARG A 312 9.48 27.57 -2.03
C ARG A 312 10.26 28.62 -2.85
N GLN A 313 9.57 29.48 -3.60
CA GLN A 313 10.20 30.52 -4.43
C GLN A 313 11.15 29.97 -5.52
N GLY A 314 11.01 28.69 -5.89
CA GLY A 314 11.84 28.05 -6.91
C GLY A 314 13.26 27.68 -6.46
N SER A 315 13.54 27.69 -5.15
CA SER A 315 14.82 27.29 -4.55
C SER A 315 14.97 25.77 -4.38
#